data_AF-A0AA47GUF8-F1
#
_entry.id   AF-A0AA47GUF8-F1
#
_cell.length_a   1.000
_cell.length_b   1.000
_cell.length_c   1.000
_cell.angle_alpha   90.00
_cell.angle_beta   90.00
_cell.angle_gamma   90.00
#
_symmetry.space_group_name_H-M   'P 1'
#
loop_
_entity.id
_entity.type
_entity.pdbx_description
1 polymer ?
#
loop_
_entity_poly.entity_id
_entity_poly.type
_entity_poly.pdbx_seq_one_letter_code
_entity_poly.pdbx_strand_id
1 'polypeptide(L)'
;MRKSHQMGLLFVATSIIALLGLVSCETRPPEPKEEVVVEEPADVQEPQEPQEPIEVVEEPVKPLSDEEIKAAMAAVQRANLIGASRYLPTDYQSLVDKLNSTINLGDSDPDTARIQLQNLIDEADSLYDRTIIVRRDEYAAKYFRADAALLNIEAEKFAPAEYLNTQKLALETTEHYKAGDTTSAIAKADETISAQARLYYNLAENIRYIDILKRDTKNYLSDAEDNEAFVYAPEELDEANRLYERGLNMYDNYSIEASAAILTEAKQQSVIAARISAIKREQSETDSLLTLVQGRIETASTRSAMDSEGNVIEPSPWEGNAYIDANPLVDLSQNVEPVDIEEAMLRDLDEPLRNELDGVPEDILIEEEGTQVNADEQTADYLALAKKLWEQGVIARNKGEFDIAKDYFEQANAYVNIFESNLVSRTYTVVYREVATDCLWRIAERVEIFDNPFMWPKIWRANRKIIQNPDLVYPGQVLIIPPR
;
A
#
# COMPACT_ATOMS: atom_id res chain seq x y z
N MET A 1 14.12 -37.09 3.08
CA MET A 1 14.67 -38.20 3.90
C MET A 1 15.34 -37.65 5.15
N ARG A 2 14.66 -37.67 6.30
CA ARG A 2 15.22 -38.02 7.63
C ARG A 2 14.08 -37.94 8.64
N LYS A 3 13.75 -39.11 9.20
CA LYS A 3 12.79 -39.35 10.28
C LYS A 3 13.52 -39.32 11.61
N SER A 4 12.85 -38.81 12.65
CA SER A 4 13.12 -39.02 14.09
C SER A 4 11.96 -38.34 14.84
N HIS A 5 10.81 -38.98 15.17
CA HIS A 5 10.54 -39.72 16.43
C HIS A 5 11.08 -38.96 17.66
N GLN A 6 10.29 -38.44 18.61
CA GLN A 6 9.28 -39.08 19.49
C GLN A 6 8.47 -37.94 20.20
N MET A 7 7.14 -38.04 20.37
CA MET A 7 6.44 -38.52 21.59
C MET A 7 6.48 -37.48 22.73
N GLY A 8 5.40 -36.97 23.33
CA GLY A 8 3.97 -37.19 23.21
C GLY A 8 3.34 -36.54 24.45
N LEU A 9 2.28 -35.75 24.29
CA LEU A 9 1.38 -35.37 25.39
C LEU A 9 0.04 -34.96 24.78
N LEU A 10 -0.79 -35.98 24.55
CA LEU A 10 -2.20 -35.86 24.25
C LEU A 10 -2.92 -35.82 25.61
N PHE A 11 -3.50 -34.68 26.00
CA PHE A 11 -4.44 -34.64 27.12
C PHE A 11 -5.86 -34.87 26.60
N VAL A 12 -6.47 -35.89 27.18
CA VAL A 12 -7.79 -36.50 26.96
C VAL A 12 -8.91 -35.47 27.26
N ALA A 13 -9.70 -35.10 26.25
CA ALA A 13 -11.11 -35.48 26.02
C ALA A 13 -12.05 -35.30 27.23
N THR A 14 -12.88 -34.25 27.24
CA THR A 14 -14.32 -34.28 26.90
C THR A 14 -15.12 -35.40 27.58
N SER A 15 -16.11 -35.02 28.39
CA SER A 15 -17.15 -35.92 28.88
C SER A 15 -18.43 -35.15 29.12
N ILE A 16 -19.31 -35.07 28.12
CA ILE A 16 -20.77 -34.99 28.30
C ILE A 16 -21.43 -35.69 27.09
N ILE A 17 -22.42 -36.56 27.40
CA ILE A 17 -23.63 -36.93 26.66
C ILE A 17 -23.81 -38.42 26.30
N ALA A 18 -24.83 -38.98 26.98
CA ALA A 18 -25.83 -40.00 26.63
C ALA A 18 -25.49 -41.50 26.65
N LEU A 19 -26.21 -42.23 27.51
CA LEU A 19 -27.01 -43.36 27.04
C LEU A 19 -28.28 -43.57 27.89
N LEU A 20 -29.42 -43.62 27.20
CA LEU A 20 -30.75 -43.96 27.70
C LEU A 20 -30.92 -45.48 27.74
N GLY A 21 -31.70 -45.95 28.72
CA GLY A 21 -32.55 -47.13 28.60
C GLY A 21 -32.17 -48.31 29.49
N LEU A 22 -32.92 -48.50 30.58
CA LEU A 22 -33.42 -49.82 30.97
C LEU A 22 -34.78 -49.67 31.67
N VAL A 23 -35.68 -50.54 31.23
CA VAL A 23 -37.04 -50.78 31.67
C VAL A 23 -37.04 -51.33 33.10
N SER A 24 -37.94 -50.85 33.95
CA SER A 24 -38.46 -51.66 35.06
C SER A 24 -39.95 -51.39 35.25
N CYS A 25 -40.74 -52.44 35.09
CA CYS A 25 -42.15 -52.51 35.41
C CYS A 25 -42.36 -52.40 36.91
N GLU A 26 -43.39 -51.68 37.34
CA GLU A 26 -44.08 -52.00 38.59
C GLU A 26 -45.56 -51.59 38.55
N THR A 27 -46.35 -52.45 39.17
CA THR A 27 -47.77 -52.73 38.94
C THR A 27 -48.70 -51.98 39.92
N ARG A 28 -49.90 -51.61 39.45
CA ARG A 28 -51.01 -51.12 40.30
C ARG A 28 -51.51 -52.19 41.28
N PRO A 29 -51.83 -51.82 42.53
CA PRO A 29 -52.77 -52.57 43.38
C PRO A 29 -54.18 -51.95 43.37
N PRO A 30 -55.19 -52.69 43.86
CA PRO A 30 -56.54 -52.73 43.27
C PRO A 30 -57.57 -51.85 43.98
N GLU A 31 -58.65 -51.52 43.26
CA GLU A 31 -59.92 -51.04 43.84
C GLU A 31 -60.62 -52.16 44.64
N PRO A 32 -61.18 -51.85 45.83
CA PRO A 32 -62.28 -52.59 46.42
C PRO A 32 -63.56 -51.73 46.35
N LYS A 33 -64.52 -52.11 45.51
CA LYS A 33 -65.71 -52.96 45.78
C LYS A 33 -66.79 -52.29 46.62
N GLU A 34 -67.86 -51.92 45.92
CA GLU A 34 -69.19 -51.60 46.45
C GLU A 34 -69.73 -52.75 47.31
N GLU A 35 -70.14 -52.42 48.53
CA GLU A 35 -71.07 -53.22 49.32
C GLU A 35 -72.39 -52.47 49.45
N VAL A 36 -73.42 -53.11 48.91
CA VAL A 36 -74.83 -52.73 49.03
C VAL A 36 -75.30 -53.08 50.44
N VAL A 37 -75.76 -52.09 51.20
CA VAL A 37 -76.43 -52.29 52.49
C VAL A 37 -77.87 -51.79 52.39
N VAL A 38 -78.74 -52.64 52.91
CA VAL A 38 -80.21 -52.67 52.84
C VAL A 38 -80.86 -51.59 53.73
N GLU A 39 -82.00 -51.07 53.28
CA GLU A 39 -82.85 -50.08 53.97
C GLU A 39 -83.63 -50.62 55.20
N GLU A 40 -83.84 -49.67 56.14
CA GLU A 40 -84.93 -49.48 57.12
C GLU A 40 -85.06 -50.36 58.40
N PRO A 41 -85.69 -49.84 59.50
CA PRO A 41 -86.38 -48.55 59.64
C PRO A 41 -85.90 -47.63 60.79
N ALA A 42 -86.47 -46.43 60.74
CA ALA A 42 -86.32 -45.29 61.61
C ALA A 42 -86.55 -45.56 63.12
N ASP A 43 -85.78 -44.83 63.94
CA ASP A 43 -86.21 -44.40 65.26
C ASP A 43 -86.13 -42.88 65.35
N VAL A 44 -87.16 -42.30 65.96
CA VAL A 44 -87.53 -40.89 65.94
C VAL A 44 -86.71 -40.14 66.99
N GLN A 45 -85.97 -39.09 66.59
CA GLN A 45 -85.50 -38.06 67.51
C GLN A 45 -85.81 -36.65 66.98
N GLU A 46 -86.08 -35.78 67.95
CA GLU A 46 -86.78 -34.49 67.94
C GLU A 46 -86.38 -33.44 66.88
N PRO A 47 -87.26 -32.46 66.61
CA PRO A 47 -86.97 -31.39 65.66
C PRO A 47 -85.77 -30.55 66.15
N GLN A 48 -84.70 -30.51 65.36
CA GLN A 48 -83.66 -29.49 65.53
C GLN A 48 -84.18 -28.14 65.01
N GLU A 49 -83.99 -27.10 65.82
CA GLU A 49 -84.29 -25.71 65.48
C GLU A 49 -83.58 -25.30 64.17
N PRO A 50 -84.20 -24.45 63.34
CA PRO A 50 -83.55 -23.93 62.13
C PRO A 50 -82.28 -23.16 62.51
N GLN A 51 -81.12 -23.64 62.07
CA GLN A 51 -79.89 -22.85 62.12
C GLN A 51 -80.06 -21.66 61.17
N GLU A 52 -79.88 -20.45 61.70
CA GLU A 52 -79.76 -19.24 60.88
C GLU A 52 -78.61 -19.39 59.89
N PRO A 53 -78.75 -18.91 58.64
CA PRO A 53 -77.66 -18.93 57.68
C PRO A 53 -76.45 -18.18 58.27
N ILE A 54 -75.29 -18.83 58.30
CA ILE A 54 -74.02 -18.18 58.60
C ILE A 54 -73.81 -17.13 57.50
N GLU A 55 -74.06 -15.86 57.82
CA GLU A 55 -73.70 -14.73 56.97
C GLU A 55 -72.16 -14.69 56.94
N VAL A 56 -71.58 -15.13 55.81
CA VAL A 56 -70.17 -14.88 55.53
C VAL A 56 -70.04 -13.37 55.39
N VAL A 57 -69.59 -12.72 56.46
CA VAL A 57 -69.20 -11.31 56.41
C VAL A 57 -67.98 -11.25 55.50
N GLU A 58 -68.18 -11.03 54.20
CA GLU A 58 -67.10 -10.65 53.29
C GLU A 58 -66.54 -9.31 53.79
N GLU A 59 -65.34 -9.34 54.37
CA GLU A 59 -64.60 -8.11 54.64
C GLU A 59 -64.50 -7.31 53.33
N PRO A 60 -64.68 -5.98 53.35
CA PRO A 60 -64.66 -5.18 52.13
C PRO A 60 -63.32 -5.36 51.42
N VAL A 61 -63.37 -5.90 50.19
CA VAL A 61 -62.20 -6.12 49.34
C VAL A 61 -61.44 -4.81 49.19
N LYS A 62 -60.19 -4.80 49.66
CA LYS A 62 -59.34 -3.61 49.58
C LYS A 62 -58.95 -3.37 48.13
N PRO A 63 -59.13 -2.14 47.60
CA PRO A 63 -58.70 -1.82 46.25
C PRO A 63 -57.19 -2.03 46.11
N LEU A 64 -56.78 -2.31 44.89
CA LEU A 64 -55.37 -2.46 44.54
C LEU A 64 -54.62 -1.16 44.85
N SER A 65 -53.51 -1.23 45.57
CA SER A 65 -52.76 -0.05 45.98
C SER A 65 -51.78 0.41 44.90
N ASP A 66 -51.52 1.72 44.85
CA ASP A 66 -50.49 2.31 43.98
C ASP A 66 -49.09 1.73 44.25
N GLU A 67 -48.82 1.27 45.47
CA GLU A 67 -47.53 0.68 45.85
C GLU A 67 -47.32 -0.69 45.21
N GLU A 68 -48.36 -1.53 45.16
CA GLU A 68 -48.32 -2.86 44.52
C GLU A 68 -48.06 -2.74 43.01
N ILE A 69 -48.76 -1.82 42.35
CA ILE A 69 -48.58 -1.56 40.92
C ILE A 69 -47.17 -1.02 40.66
N LYS A 70 -46.69 -0.06 41.47
CA LYS A 70 -45.32 0.47 41.35
C LYS A 70 -44.25 -0.59 41.56
N ALA A 71 -44.45 -1.54 42.47
CA ALA A 71 -43.51 -2.64 42.70
C ALA A 71 -43.39 -3.53 41.45
N ALA A 72 -44.52 -3.92 40.85
CA ALA A 72 -44.56 -4.69 39.61
C ALA A 72 -43.93 -3.93 38.43
N MET A 73 -44.27 -2.65 38.25
CA MET A 73 -43.65 -1.80 37.24
C MET A 73 -42.13 -1.69 37.41
N ALA A 74 -41.67 -1.52 38.65
CA ALA A 74 -40.25 -1.45 38.96
C ALA A 74 -39.54 -2.77 38.60
N ALA A 75 -40.15 -3.92 38.88
CA ALA A 75 -39.59 -5.23 38.51
C ALA A 75 -39.42 -5.37 36.99
N VAL A 76 -40.45 -5.04 36.20
CA VAL A 76 -40.39 -5.04 34.72
C VAL A 76 -39.33 -4.06 34.21
N GLN A 77 -39.26 -2.86 34.80
CA GLN A 77 -38.28 -1.84 34.42
C GLN A 77 -36.85 -2.30 34.72
N ARG A 78 -36.59 -2.99 35.84
CA ARG A 78 -35.27 -3.55 36.16
C ARG A 78 -34.80 -4.53 35.09
N ALA A 79 -35.67 -5.43 34.64
CA ALA A 79 -35.37 -6.34 33.52
C ALA A 79 -35.04 -5.55 32.24
N ASN A 80 -35.77 -4.48 31.93
CA ASN A 80 -35.48 -3.66 30.77
C ASN A 80 -34.15 -2.89 30.86
N LEU A 81 -33.78 -2.39 32.03
CA LEU A 81 -32.55 -1.61 32.24
C LEU A 81 -31.28 -2.41 31.92
N ILE A 82 -31.31 -3.71 32.16
CA ILE A 82 -30.24 -4.62 31.74
C ILE A 82 -30.41 -5.12 30.29
N GLY A 83 -31.42 -4.67 29.57
CA GLY A 83 -31.63 -4.94 28.15
C GLY A 83 -32.54 -6.11 27.81
N ALA A 84 -33.45 -6.54 28.69
CA ALA A 84 -34.38 -7.65 28.36
C ALA A 84 -35.14 -7.43 27.04
N SER A 85 -35.52 -6.18 26.73
CA SER A 85 -36.14 -5.81 25.44
C SER A 85 -35.25 -6.06 24.21
N ARG A 86 -33.92 -6.08 24.38
CA ARG A 86 -32.96 -6.37 23.31
C ARG A 86 -32.62 -7.86 23.21
N TYR A 87 -32.37 -8.51 24.35
CA TYR A 87 -31.85 -9.88 24.38
C TYR A 87 -32.95 -10.94 24.43
N LEU A 88 -34.10 -10.64 25.05
CA LEU A 88 -35.25 -11.52 25.20
C LEU A 88 -36.56 -10.75 24.86
N PRO A 89 -36.68 -10.20 23.62
CA PRO A 89 -37.74 -9.26 23.25
C PRO A 89 -39.15 -9.85 23.39
N THR A 90 -39.34 -11.12 23.03
CA THR A 90 -40.64 -11.80 23.09
C THR A 90 -41.12 -11.95 24.54
N ASP A 91 -40.25 -12.41 25.43
CA ASP A 91 -40.59 -12.60 26.84
C ASP A 91 -40.85 -11.25 27.53
N TYR A 92 -40.04 -10.23 27.20
CA TYR A 92 -40.24 -8.88 27.70
C TYR A 92 -41.59 -8.29 27.25
N GLN A 93 -41.95 -8.45 25.97
CA GLN A 93 -43.24 -7.98 25.47
C GLN A 93 -44.41 -8.69 26.18
N SER A 94 -44.33 -10.03 26.34
CA SER A 94 -45.36 -10.77 27.06
C SER A 94 -45.52 -10.30 28.51
N LEU A 95 -44.42 -9.94 29.17
CA LEU A 95 -44.42 -9.44 30.54
C LEU A 95 -45.11 -8.06 30.63
N VAL A 96 -44.85 -7.17 29.68
CA VAL A 96 -45.51 -5.86 29.55
C VAL A 96 -47.02 -6.03 29.29
N ASP A 97 -47.40 -6.96 28.42
CA ASP A 97 -48.81 -7.22 28.11
C ASP A 97 -49.57 -7.74 29.35
N LYS A 98 -48.97 -8.67 30.10
CA LYS A 98 -49.52 -9.18 31.37
C LYS A 98 -49.66 -8.08 32.43
N LEU A 99 -48.70 -7.16 32.50
CA LEU A 99 -48.77 -6.03 33.44
C LEU A 99 -49.97 -5.15 33.14
N ASN A 100 -50.13 -4.76 31.87
CA ASN A 100 -51.27 -3.95 31.43
C ASN A 100 -52.61 -4.64 31.68
N SER A 101 -52.72 -5.94 31.39
CA SER A 101 -53.96 -6.68 31.66
C SER A 101 -54.27 -6.81 33.15
N THR A 102 -53.24 -6.99 33.99
CA THR A 102 -53.41 -7.13 35.46
C THR A 102 -53.83 -5.81 36.10
N ILE A 103 -53.29 -4.68 35.64
CA ILE A 103 -53.70 -3.35 36.11
C ILE A 103 -55.18 -3.12 35.79
N ASN A 104 -55.62 -3.43 34.57
CA ASN A 104 -57.02 -3.30 34.18
C ASN A 104 -57.94 -4.24 34.99
N LEU A 105 -57.47 -5.43 35.38
CA LEU A 105 -58.23 -6.38 36.20
C LEU A 105 -58.48 -5.82 37.61
N GLY A 106 -57.54 -5.03 38.15
CA GLY A 106 -57.60 -4.45 39.50
C GLY A 106 -58.83 -3.57 39.76
N ASP A 107 -59.45 -3.02 38.72
CA ASP A 107 -60.70 -2.25 38.83
C ASP A 107 -61.93 -3.14 39.09
N SER A 108 -61.85 -4.42 38.70
CA SER A 108 -62.98 -5.37 38.74
C SER A 108 -62.80 -6.52 39.75
N ASP A 109 -61.56 -6.98 39.95
CA ASP A 109 -61.20 -8.05 40.88
C ASP A 109 -59.81 -7.76 41.51
N PRO A 110 -59.79 -6.94 42.59
CA PRO A 110 -58.54 -6.52 43.23
C PRO A 110 -57.73 -7.66 43.84
N ASP A 111 -58.38 -8.72 44.34
CA ASP A 111 -57.69 -9.83 45.02
C ASP A 111 -57.00 -10.74 44.01
N THR A 112 -57.66 -11.06 42.90
CA THR A 112 -57.01 -11.79 41.79
C THR A 112 -55.89 -10.96 41.17
N ALA A 113 -56.10 -9.66 40.97
CA ALA A 113 -55.07 -8.77 40.42
C ALA A 113 -53.82 -8.72 41.31
N ARG A 114 -53.98 -8.72 42.65
CA ARG A 114 -52.87 -8.74 43.61
C ARG A 114 -52.02 -10.02 43.48
N ILE A 115 -52.65 -11.19 43.35
CA ILE A 115 -51.95 -12.46 43.13
C ILE A 115 -51.21 -12.44 41.78
N GLN A 116 -51.85 -11.93 40.73
CA GLN A 116 -51.23 -11.82 39.41
C GLN A 116 -50.04 -10.84 39.40
N LEU A 117 -50.10 -9.72 40.13
CA LEU A 117 -48.97 -8.80 40.28
C LEU A 117 -47.78 -9.47 40.96
N GLN A 118 -48.00 -10.28 42.00
CA GLN A 118 -46.91 -11.00 42.65
C GLN A 118 -46.25 -12.01 41.71
N ASN A 119 -47.04 -12.80 40.99
CA ASN A 119 -46.51 -13.72 39.97
C ASN A 119 -45.74 -12.96 38.88
N LEU A 120 -46.20 -11.77 38.51
CA LEU A 120 -45.53 -10.93 37.52
C LEU A 120 -44.18 -10.42 38.00
N ILE A 121 -44.06 -10.07 39.29
CA ILE A 121 -42.77 -9.71 39.91
C ILE A 121 -41.81 -10.90 39.81
N ASP A 122 -42.25 -12.12 40.14
CA ASP A 122 -41.41 -13.32 40.07
C ASP A 122 -41.01 -13.64 38.60
N GLU A 123 -41.93 -13.48 37.65
CA GLU A 123 -41.65 -13.60 36.21
C GLU A 123 -40.64 -12.54 35.73
N ALA A 124 -40.75 -11.30 36.21
CA ALA A 124 -39.85 -10.20 35.88
C ALA A 124 -38.44 -10.43 36.43
N ASP A 125 -38.32 -10.92 37.66
CA ASP A 125 -37.05 -11.28 38.28
C ASP A 125 -36.42 -12.49 37.57
N SER A 126 -37.22 -13.49 37.17
CA SER A 126 -36.75 -14.59 36.32
C SER A 126 -36.27 -14.11 34.94
N LEU A 127 -36.97 -13.16 34.31
CA LEU A 127 -36.55 -12.55 33.05
C LEU A 127 -35.25 -11.75 33.22
N TYR A 128 -35.09 -11.06 34.35
CA TYR A 128 -33.86 -10.36 34.70
C TYR A 128 -32.66 -11.33 34.76
N ASP A 129 -32.78 -12.43 35.50
CA ASP A 129 -31.71 -13.43 35.62
C ASP A 129 -31.36 -14.09 34.28
N ARG A 130 -32.37 -14.47 33.49
CA ARG A 130 -32.16 -15.04 32.15
C ARG A 130 -31.46 -14.04 31.23
N THR A 131 -31.80 -12.76 31.31
CA THR A 131 -31.15 -11.71 30.50
C THR A 131 -29.68 -11.56 30.88
N ILE A 132 -29.32 -11.64 32.17
CA ILE A 132 -27.91 -11.62 32.61
C ILE A 132 -27.13 -12.78 32.00
N ILE A 133 -27.70 -13.99 32.00
CA ILE A 133 -27.07 -15.18 31.44
C ILE A 133 -26.78 -14.97 29.95
N VAL A 134 -27.79 -14.56 29.17
CA VAL A 134 -27.63 -14.32 27.72
C VAL A 134 -26.58 -13.24 27.45
N ARG A 135 -26.57 -12.16 28.22
CA ARG A 135 -25.58 -11.08 28.08
C ARG A 135 -24.16 -11.54 28.38
N ARG A 136 -23.98 -12.30 29.46
CA ARG A 136 -22.69 -12.86 29.85
C ARG A 136 -22.16 -13.79 28.77
N ASP A 137 -23.02 -14.62 28.20
CA ASP A 137 -22.66 -15.57 27.15
C ASP A 137 -22.31 -14.84 25.83
N GLU A 138 -23.05 -13.79 25.46
CA GLU A 138 -22.72 -12.92 24.32
C GLU A 138 -21.39 -12.18 24.53
N TYR A 139 -21.18 -11.62 25.73
CA TYR A 139 -19.91 -10.98 26.09
C TYR A 139 -18.75 -11.96 25.96
N ALA A 140 -18.87 -13.16 26.54
CA ALA A 140 -17.82 -14.18 26.44
C ALA A 140 -17.50 -14.52 24.98
N ALA A 141 -18.52 -14.71 24.14
CA ALA A 141 -18.33 -14.99 22.72
C ALA A 141 -17.61 -13.84 21.98
N LYS A 142 -17.97 -12.58 22.28
CA LYS A 142 -17.31 -11.39 21.70
C LYS A 142 -15.88 -11.26 22.19
N TYR A 143 -15.65 -11.41 23.50
CA TYR A 143 -14.34 -11.33 24.11
C TYR A 143 -13.39 -12.37 23.51
N PHE A 144 -13.76 -13.65 23.47
CA PHE A 144 -12.89 -14.69 22.90
C PHE A 144 -12.62 -14.50 21.41
N ARG A 145 -13.60 -13.99 20.65
CA ARG A 145 -13.38 -13.66 19.23
C ARG A 145 -12.40 -12.50 19.06
N ALA A 146 -12.57 -11.43 19.82
CA ALA A 146 -11.69 -10.26 19.75
C ALA A 146 -10.28 -10.58 20.27
N ASP A 147 -10.19 -11.36 21.34
CA ASP A 147 -8.92 -11.85 21.90
C ASP A 147 -8.16 -12.74 20.91
N ALA A 148 -8.84 -13.68 20.26
CA ALA A 148 -8.25 -14.49 19.20
C ALA A 148 -7.77 -13.64 18.02
N ALA A 149 -8.49 -12.57 17.66
CA ALA A 149 -8.07 -11.64 16.61
C ALA A 149 -6.81 -10.84 17.00
N LEU A 150 -6.72 -10.41 18.27
CA LEU A 150 -5.53 -9.75 18.82
C LEU A 150 -4.32 -10.69 18.83
N LEU A 151 -4.48 -11.94 19.27
CA LEU A 151 -3.41 -12.95 19.24
C LEU A 151 -2.96 -13.28 17.82
N ASN A 152 -3.87 -13.26 16.84
CA ASN A 152 -3.52 -13.52 15.44
C ASN A 152 -2.63 -12.44 14.83
N ILE A 153 -2.68 -11.20 15.35
CA ILE A 153 -1.78 -10.11 14.99
C ILE A 153 -0.63 -9.96 16.00
N GLU A 154 -0.41 -10.97 16.86
CA GLU A 154 0.62 -11.00 17.91
C GLU A 154 0.59 -9.77 18.83
N ALA A 155 -0.59 -9.26 19.16
CA ALA A 155 -0.76 -8.08 20.00
C ALA A 155 -0.10 -8.23 21.37
N GLU A 156 -0.01 -9.46 21.90
CA GLU A 156 0.67 -9.75 23.16
C GLU A 156 2.18 -9.51 23.11
N LYS A 157 2.76 -9.40 21.92
CA LYS A 157 4.19 -9.13 21.71
C LYS A 157 4.43 -7.72 21.21
N PHE A 158 3.63 -7.25 20.26
CA PHE A 158 3.74 -5.90 19.70
C PHE A 158 3.21 -4.80 20.64
N ALA A 159 2.22 -5.11 21.47
CA ALA A 159 1.55 -4.16 22.37
C ALA A 159 1.26 -4.80 23.74
N PRO A 160 2.29 -5.26 24.48
CA PRO A 160 2.10 -6.10 25.66
C PRO A 160 1.36 -5.37 26.79
N ALA A 161 1.55 -4.06 26.93
CA ALA A 161 0.92 -3.26 27.99
C ALA A 161 -0.58 -3.08 27.72
N GLU A 162 -0.93 -2.72 26.50
CA GLU A 162 -2.29 -2.51 26.03
C GLU A 162 -3.06 -3.83 26.02
N TYR A 163 -2.43 -4.91 25.53
CA TYR A 163 -3.01 -6.25 25.57
C TYR A 163 -3.28 -6.69 27.02
N LEU A 164 -2.31 -6.53 27.93
CA LEU A 164 -2.50 -6.85 29.35
C LEU A 164 -3.63 -6.03 29.99
N ASN A 165 -3.79 -4.77 29.59
CA ASN A 165 -4.90 -3.94 30.04
C ASN A 165 -6.25 -4.54 29.62
N THR A 166 -6.39 -5.05 28.39
CA THR A 166 -7.63 -5.75 27.97
C THR A 166 -7.93 -6.99 28.83
N GLN A 167 -6.89 -7.75 29.21
CA GLN A 167 -7.04 -8.92 30.09
C GLN A 167 -7.47 -8.53 31.50
N LYS A 168 -6.92 -7.43 32.02
CA LYS A 168 -7.29 -6.87 33.32
C LYS A 168 -8.77 -6.45 33.33
N LEU A 169 -9.23 -5.75 32.30
CA LEU A 169 -10.64 -5.35 32.16
C LEU A 169 -11.59 -6.57 32.12
N ALA A 170 -11.18 -7.64 31.45
CA ALA A 170 -11.94 -8.89 31.40
C ALA A 170 -12.01 -9.61 32.76
N LEU A 171 -10.93 -9.56 33.54
CA LEU A 171 -10.90 -10.06 34.91
C LEU A 171 -11.85 -9.27 35.81
N GLU A 172 -11.77 -7.94 35.78
CA GLU A 172 -12.65 -7.04 36.56
C GLU A 172 -14.13 -7.29 36.20
N THR A 173 -14.44 -7.46 34.91
CA THR A 173 -15.78 -7.86 34.44
C THR A 173 -16.26 -9.15 35.12
N THR A 174 -15.40 -10.16 35.17
CA THR A 174 -15.71 -11.47 35.78
C THR A 174 -15.88 -11.36 37.30
N GLU A 175 -15.09 -10.53 37.97
CA GLU A 175 -15.20 -10.30 39.41
C GLU A 175 -16.50 -9.61 39.79
N HIS A 176 -16.94 -8.61 39.02
CA HIS A 176 -18.24 -7.97 39.24
C HIS A 176 -19.42 -8.94 39.06
N TYR A 177 -19.38 -9.81 38.04
CA TYR A 177 -20.40 -10.86 37.89
C TYR A 177 -20.42 -11.82 39.09
N LYS A 178 -19.25 -12.22 39.61
CA LYS A 178 -19.15 -13.09 40.80
C LYS A 178 -19.66 -12.40 42.08
N ALA A 179 -19.49 -11.09 42.18
CA ALA A 179 -19.96 -10.29 43.30
C ALA A 179 -21.47 -9.97 43.25
N GLY A 180 -22.15 -10.29 42.14
CA GLY A 180 -23.55 -9.93 41.92
C GLY A 180 -23.76 -8.46 41.52
N ASP A 181 -22.69 -7.72 41.22
CA ASP A 181 -22.77 -6.33 40.76
C ASP A 181 -22.92 -6.27 39.24
N THR A 182 -24.14 -6.56 38.78
CA THR A 182 -24.48 -6.65 37.35
C THR A 182 -24.21 -5.34 36.59
N THR A 183 -24.48 -4.19 37.23
CA THR A 183 -24.33 -2.88 36.57
C THR A 183 -22.86 -2.62 36.24
N SER A 184 -21.97 -2.79 37.21
CA SER A 184 -20.53 -2.62 36.98
C SER A 184 -19.98 -3.71 36.06
N ALA A 185 -20.47 -4.94 36.15
CA ALA A 185 -20.08 -6.02 35.25
C ALA A 185 -20.38 -5.70 33.79
N ILE A 186 -21.57 -5.17 33.50
CA ILE A 186 -21.97 -4.76 32.14
C ILE A 186 -21.11 -3.60 31.65
N ALA A 187 -20.94 -2.55 32.46
CA ALA A 187 -20.12 -1.41 32.08
C ALA A 187 -18.68 -1.84 31.75
N LYS A 188 -18.13 -2.75 32.56
CA LYS A 188 -16.77 -3.25 32.37
C LYS A 188 -16.64 -4.21 31.18
N ALA A 189 -17.68 -4.99 30.90
CA ALA A 189 -17.77 -5.80 29.68
C ALA A 189 -17.69 -4.92 28.42
N ASP A 190 -18.48 -3.84 28.36
CA ASP A 190 -18.50 -2.93 27.23
C ASP A 190 -17.16 -2.18 27.07
N GLU A 191 -16.54 -1.78 28.19
CA GLU A 191 -15.19 -1.18 28.22
C GLU A 191 -14.14 -2.16 27.68
N THR A 192 -14.20 -3.43 28.09
CA THR A 192 -13.30 -4.50 27.62
C THR A 192 -13.38 -4.66 26.12
N ILE A 193 -14.59 -4.84 25.57
CA ILE A 193 -14.79 -5.04 24.13
C ILE A 193 -14.32 -3.81 23.34
N SER A 194 -14.60 -2.61 23.85
CA SER A 194 -14.16 -1.36 23.21
C SER A 194 -12.64 -1.21 23.21
N ALA A 195 -11.97 -1.61 24.30
CA ALA A 195 -10.50 -1.61 24.39
C ALA A 195 -9.87 -2.62 23.42
N GLN A 196 -10.41 -3.84 23.34
CA GLN A 196 -9.95 -4.84 22.37
C GLN A 196 -10.12 -4.38 20.93
N ALA A 197 -11.25 -3.73 20.60
CA ALA A 197 -11.51 -3.21 19.26
C ALA A 197 -10.56 -2.09 18.86
N ARG A 198 -10.30 -1.11 19.75
CA ARG A 198 -9.34 -0.03 19.52
C ARG A 198 -7.94 -0.58 19.29
N LEU A 199 -7.48 -1.43 20.21
CA LEU A 199 -6.16 -2.05 20.11
C LEU A 199 -5.99 -2.80 18.79
N TYR A 200 -6.96 -3.65 18.43
CA TYR A 200 -6.91 -4.41 17.19
C TYR A 200 -6.81 -3.50 15.97
N TYR A 201 -7.69 -2.51 15.86
CA TYR A 201 -7.73 -1.64 14.68
C TYR A 201 -6.45 -0.81 14.54
N ASN A 202 -6.03 -0.15 15.61
CA ASN A 202 -4.86 0.73 15.58
C ASN A 202 -3.57 -0.08 15.35
N LEU A 203 -3.42 -1.23 16.00
CA LEU A 203 -2.25 -2.09 15.80
C LEU A 203 -2.22 -2.71 14.40
N ALA A 204 -3.37 -3.18 13.88
CA ALA A 204 -3.45 -3.76 12.54
C ALA A 204 -3.11 -2.72 11.46
N GLU A 205 -3.56 -1.46 11.62
CA GLU A 205 -3.18 -0.38 10.71
C GLU A 205 -1.69 -0.05 10.79
N ASN A 206 -1.10 -0.05 12.00
CA ASN A 206 0.34 0.14 12.18
C ASN A 206 1.15 -0.98 11.51
N ILE A 207 0.72 -2.24 11.64
CA ILE A 207 1.34 -3.39 10.96
C ILE A 207 1.21 -3.25 9.44
N ARG A 208 0.03 -2.89 8.93
CA ARG A 208 -0.22 -2.64 7.50
C ARG A 208 0.70 -1.54 6.95
N TYR A 209 0.90 -0.48 7.70
CA TYR A 209 1.81 0.62 7.34
C TYR A 209 3.26 0.14 7.23
N ILE A 210 3.73 -0.67 8.20
CA ILE A 210 5.06 -1.30 8.12
C ILE A 210 5.19 -2.15 6.85
N ASP A 211 4.18 -2.95 6.49
CA ASP A 211 4.24 -3.79 5.30
C ASP A 211 4.31 -2.97 4.00
N ILE A 212 3.63 -1.82 3.96
CA ILE A 212 3.75 -0.85 2.87
C ILE A 212 5.18 -0.31 2.77
N LEU A 213 5.77 0.12 3.89
CA LEU A 213 7.17 0.57 3.92
C LEU A 213 8.12 -0.52 3.44
N LYS A 214 7.97 -1.76 3.94
CA LYS A 214 8.81 -2.90 3.54
C LYS A 214 8.78 -3.14 2.04
N ARG A 215 7.58 -3.08 1.44
CA ARG A 215 7.37 -3.28 0.01
C ARG A 215 7.94 -2.12 -0.80
N ASP A 216 7.59 -0.89 -0.45
CA ASP A 216 7.99 0.28 -1.21
C ASP A 216 9.51 0.47 -1.19
N THR A 217 10.16 0.33 -0.03
CA THR A 217 11.63 0.38 0.08
C THR A 217 12.28 -0.69 -0.80
N LYS A 218 11.73 -1.90 -0.82
CA LYS A 218 12.25 -2.98 -1.67
C LYS A 218 12.12 -2.64 -3.17
N ASN A 219 11.01 -2.02 -3.58
CA ASN A 219 10.84 -1.59 -4.96
C ASN A 219 11.89 -0.54 -5.34
N TYR A 220 12.11 0.48 -4.50
CA TYR A 220 13.13 1.50 -4.76
C TYR A 220 14.57 0.96 -4.71
N LEU A 221 14.86 -0.03 -3.87
CA LEU A 221 16.13 -0.76 -3.92
C LEU A 221 16.30 -1.47 -5.27
N SER A 222 15.25 -2.11 -5.78
CA SER A 222 15.26 -2.71 -7.12
C SER A 222 15.48 -1.66 -8.21
N ASP A 223 14.81 -0.51 -8.14
CA ASP A 223 15.01 0.58 -9.09
C ASP A 223 16.46 1.11 -9.04
N ALA A 224 17.08 1.16 -7.86
CA ALA A 224 18.49 1.52 -7.71
C ALA A 224 19.42 0.48 -8.37
N GLU A 225 19.15 -0.81 -8.17
CA GLU A 225 19.90 -1.89 -8.82
C GLU A 225 19.78 -1.86 -10.35
N ASP A 226 18.57 -1.63 -10.88
CA ASP A 226 18.29 -1.50 -12.31
C ASP A 226 18.99 -0.28 -12.94
N ASN A 227 19.22 0.77 -12.15
CA ASN A 227 20.03 1.93 -12.51
C ASN A 227 21.53 1.74 -12.26
N GLU A 228 21.96 0.50 -11.97
CA GLU A 228 23.36 0.15 -11.73
C GLU A 228 23.98 0.91 -10.55
N ALA A 229 23.22 1.12 -9.47
CA ALA A 229 23.71 1.82 -8.28
C ALA A 229 24.96 1.17 -7.67
N PHE A 230 25.19 -0.13 -7.86
CA PHE A 230 26.45 -0.78 -7.46
C PHE A 230 27.70 -0.19 -8.15
N VAL A 231 27.56 0.46 -9.30
CA VAL A 231 28.63 1.21 -9.99
C VAL A 231 28.58 2.68 -9.60
N TYR A 232 27.40 3.29 -9.68
CA TYR A 232 27.26 4.75 -9.67
C TYR A 232 26.98 5.34 -8.28
N ALA A 233 26.35 4.60 -7.39
CA ALA A 233 25.95 5.03 -6.04
C ALA A 233 26.10 3.90 -4.99
N PRO A 234 27.30 3.28 -4.85
CA PRO A 234 27.46 2.09 -4.02
C PRO A 234 27.30 2.39 -2.53
N GLU A 235 27.75 3.57 -2.07
CA GLU A 235 27.65 3.96 -0.67
C GLU A 235 26.19 4.17 -0.25
N GLU A 236 25.40 4.82 -1.09
CA GLU A 236 23.97 5.06 -0.87
C GLU A 236 23.16 3.76 -0.92
N LEU A 237 23.49 2.86 -1.86
CA LEU A 237 22.86 1.54 -1.95
C LEU A 237 23.17 0.68 -0.72
N ASP A 238 24.42 0.65 -0.28
CA ASP A 238 24.84 -0.09 0.92
C ASP A 238 24.15 0.43 2.18
N GLU A 239 24.05 1.76 2.33
CA GLU A 239 23.36 2.38 3.45
C GLU A 239 21.86 2.05 3.44
N ALA A 240 21.20 2.15 2.29
CA ALA A 240 19.79 1.82 2.15
C ALA A 240 19.51 0.34 2.51
N ASN A 241 20.34 -0.60 2.04
CA ASN A 241 20.23 -2.01 2.38
C ASN A 241 20.43 -2.27 3.88
N ARG A 242 21.45 -1.65 4.48
CA ARG A 242 21.74 -1.77 5.92
C ARG A 242 20.56 -1.28 6.78
N LEU A 243 20.00 -0.12 6.43
CA LEU A 243 18.84 0.42 7.12
C LEU A 243 17.62 -0.48 6.93
N TYR A 244 17.38 -0.98 5.73
CA TYR A 244 16.27 -1.90 5.45
C TYR A 244 16.35 -3.16 6.31
N GLU A 245 17.50 -3.83 6.33
CA GLU A 245 17.71 -5.03 7.17
C GLU A 245 17.52 -4.73 8.67
N ARG A 246 18.05 -3.60 9.14
CA ARG A 246 17.87 -3.17 10.54
C ARG A 246 16.41 -2.88 10.86
N GLY A 247 15.68 -2.25 9.95
CA GLY A 247 14.25 -1.97 10.09
C GLY A 247 13.40 -3.24 10.16
N LEU A 248 13.73 -4.24 9.33
CA LEU A 248 13.14 -5.58 9.40
C LEU A 248 13.44 -6.24 10.76
N ASN A 249 14.69 -6.18 11.22
CA ASN A 249 15.07 -6.75 12.50
C ASN A 249 14.33 -6.11 13.70
N MET A 250 14.09 -4.79 13.67
CA MET A 250 13.27 -4.14 14.70
C MET A 250 11.83 -4.66 14.70
N TYR A 251 11.25 -4.89 13.52
CA TYR A 251 9.91 -5.46 13.41
C TYR A 251 9.86 -6.89 13.96
N ASP A 252 10.82 -7.73 13.58
CA ASP A 252 10.91 -9.12 14.04
C ASP A 252 11.12 -9.22 15.57
N ASN A 253 11.70 -8.18 16.18
CA ASN A 253 11.83 -8.00 17.62
C ASN A 253 10.66 -7.23 18.26
N TYR A 254 9.53 -7.13 17.57
CA TYR A 254 8.28 -6.53 18.04
C TYR A 254 8.36 -5.03 18.38
N SER A 255 9.33 -4.31 17.80
CA SER A 255 9.53 -2.86 18.00
C SER A 255 8.99 -2.06 16.81
N ILE A 256 7.67 -1.89 16.71
CA ILE A 256 7.01 -1.24 15.57
C ILE A 256 7.46 0.21 15.35
N GLU A 257 7.53 1.02 16.41
CA GLU A 257 7.94 2.43 16.29
C GLU A 257 9.36 2.58 15.73
N ALA A 258 10.30 1.81 16.28
CA ALA A 258 11.68 1.81 15.82
C ALA A 258 11.80 1.25 14.39
N SER A 259 11.01 0.21 14.06
CA SER A 259 10.96 -0.34 12.71
C SER A 259 10.43 0.68 11.71
N ALA A 260 9.33 1.37 12.02
CA ALA A 260 8.74 2.39 11.15
C ALA A 260 9.74 3.51 10.87
N ALA A 261 10.37 4.07 11.90
CA ALA A 261 11.35 5.14 11.75
C ALA A 261 12.52 4.72 10.84
N ILE A 262 13.09 3.54 11.08
CA ILE A 262 14.24 3.05 10.31
C ILE A 262 13.84 2.65 8.88
N LEU A 263 12.67 2.06 8.68
CA LEU A 263 12.19 1.70 7.34
C LEU A 263 11.83 2.94 6.51
N THR A 264 11.34 4.02 7.13
CA THR A 264 11.16 5.31 6.47
C THR A 264 12.50 5.89 6.03
N GLU A 265 13.53 5.85 6.90
CA GLU A 265 14.88 6.27 6.52
C GLU A 265 15.46 5.38 5.40
N ALA A 266 15.27 4.07 5.49
CA ALA A 266 15.67 3.13 4.44
C ALA A 266 14.98 3.46 3.10
N LYS A 267 13.69 3.81 3.13
CA LYS A 267 12.94 4.25 1.94
C LYS A 267 13.56 5.51 1.35
N GLN A 268 13.83 6.53 2.18
CA GLN A 268 14.47 7.77 1.73
C GLN A 268 15.82 7.49 1.06
N GLN A 269 16.68 6.70 1.71
CA GLN A 269 17.99 6.34 1.18
C GLN A 269 17.89 5.52 -0.11
N SER A 270 16.94 4.58 -0.22
CA SER A 270 16.73 3.81 -1.45
C SER A 270 16.33 4.70 -2.64
N VAL A 271 15.49 5.71 -2.41
CA VAL A 271 15.11 6.68 -3.44
C VAL A 271 16.29 7.55 -3.85
N ILE A 272 17.11 7.99 -2.88
CA ILE A 272 18.34 8.75 -3.14
C ILE A 272 19.30 7.92 -4.00
N ALA A 273 19.55 6.66 -3.62
CA ALA A 273 20.41 5.75 -4.36
C ALA A 273 19.91 5.55 -5.81
N ALA A 274 18.61 5.35 -6.01
CA ALA A 274 18.00 5.22 -7.33
C ALA A 274 18.16 6.49 -8.18
N ARG A 275 17.92 7.67 -7.61
CA ARG A 275 18.04 8.95 -8.34
C ARG A 275 19.47 9.28 -8.70
N ILE A 276 20.40 9.15 -7.75
CA ILE A 276 21.83 9.43 -7.97
C ILE A 276 22.39 8.50 -9.04
N SER A 277 22.09 7.19 -8.94
CA SER A 277 22.57 6.21 -9.92
C SER A 277 22.01 6.47 -11.32
N ALA A 278 20.72 6.76 -11.46
CA ALA A 278 20.12 7.14 -12.74
C ALA A 278 20.81 8.37 -13.37
N ILE A 279 21.01 9.44 -12.59
CA ILE A 279 21.67 10.66 -13.09
C ILE A 279 23.11 10.35 -13.51
N LYS A 280 23.90 9.68 -12.66
CA LYS A 280 25.31 9.40 -12.96
C LYS A 280 25.47 8.47 -14.15
N ARG A 281 24.56 7.50 -14.32
CA ARG A 281 24.53 6.62 -15.48
C ARG A 281 24.30 7.43 -16.76
N GLU A 282 23.25 8.25 -16.80
CA GLU A 282 22.94 9.11 -17.93
C GLU A 282 24.09 10.10 -18.25
N GLN A 283 24.70 10.68 -17.21
CA GLN A 283 25.90 11.51 -17.36
C GLN A 283 27.06 10.74 -17.99
N SER A 284 27.35 9.52 -17.50
CA SER A 284 28.46 8.71 -18.00
C SER A 284 28.27 8.31 -19.47
N GLU A 285 27.06 7.91 -19.86
CA GLU A 285 26.72 7.60 -21.24
C GLU A 285 26.85 8.84 -22.15
N THR A 286 26.35 9.98 -21.70
CA THR A 286 26.41 11.25 -22.43
C THR A 286 27.85 11.75 -22.56
N ASP A 287 28.65 11.67 -21.50
CA ASP A 287 30.05 12.11 -21.47
C ASP A 287 30.94 11.22 -22.36
N SER A 288 30.58 9.96 -22.53
CA SER A 288 31.22 9.05 -23.49
C SER A 288 31.01 9.52 -24.93
N LEU A 289 29.79 9.94 -25.29
CA LEU A 289 29.49 10.52 -26.60
C LEU A 289 30.17 11.88 -26.80
N LEU A 290 30.12 12.75 -25.80
CA LEU A 290 30.81 14.04 -25.79
C LEU A 290 32.28 13.87 -26.14
N THR A 291 32.98 12.97 -25.41
CA THR A 291 34.42 12.72 -25.58
C THR A 291 34.73 12.12 -26.95
N LEU A 292 33.92 11.16 -27.40
CA LEU A 292 34.05 10.54 -28.72
C LEU A 292 33.95 11.59 -29.83
N VAL A 293 32.89 12.40 -29.81
CA VAL A 293 32.62 13.40 -30.85
C VAL A 293 33.64 14.53 -30.79
N GLN A 294 34.04 14.97 -29.59
CA GLN A 294 35.12 15.95 -29.41
C GLN A 294 36.39 15.49 -30.13
N GLY A 295 36.90 14.30 -29.82
CA GLY A 295 38.14 13.79 -30.42
C GLY A 295 38.06 13.66 -31.94
N ARG A 296 36.88 13.35 -32.48
CA ARG A 296 36.64 13.34 -33.93
C ARG A 296 36.68 14.73 -34.54
N ILE A 297 36.02 15.72 -33.93
CA ILE A 297 36.08 17.12 -34.38
C ILE A 297 37.51 17.64 -34.32
N GLU A 298 38.23 17.40 -33.23
CA GLU A 298 39.64 17.79 -33.06
C GLU A 298 40.50 17.20 -34.19
N THR A 299 40.38 15.90 -34.45
CA THR A 299 41.11 15.22 -35.54
C THR A 299 40.74 15.80 -36.90
N ALA A 300 39.45 15.96 -37.19
CA ALA A 300 38.95 16.51 -38.44
C ALA A 300 39.42 17.96 -38.67
N SER A 301 39.50 18.76 -37.61
CA SER A 301 39.90 20.17 -37.66
C SER A 301 41.33 20.41 -38.13
N THR A 302 42.18 19.39 -38.05
CA THR A 302 43.57 19.42 -38.57
C THR A 302 43.68 19.11 -40.07
N ARG A 303 42.56 18.85 -40.75
CA ARG A 303 42.53 18.41 -42.16
C ARG A 303 41.82 19.43 -43.04
N SER A 304 42.24 19.51 -44.30
CA SER A 304 41.54 20.30 -45.31
C SER A 304 40.36 19.51 -45.86
N ALA A 305 39.24 20.17 -46.15
CA ALA A 305 38.06 19.56 -46.76
C ALA A 305 37.45 20.46 -47.84
N MET A 306 36.44 19.95 -48.55
CA MET A 306 35.67 20.71 -49.52
C MET A 306 34.28 21.05 -48.97
N ASP A 307 33.83 22.29 -49.13
CA ASP A 307 32.47 22.68 -48.79
C ASP A 307 31.45 22.23 -49.87
N SER A 308 30.16 22.44 -49.58
CA SER A 308 29.07 22.16 -50.52
C SER A 308 29.12 23.01 -51.80
N GLU A 309 29.96 24.05 -51.85
CA GLU A 309 30.14 25.00 -52.95
C GLU A 309 31.36 24.68 -53.84
N GLY A 310 32.24 23.79 -53.39
CA GLY A 310 33.44 23.36 -54.10
C GLY A 310 34.72 24.09 -53.68
N ASN A 311 34.65 24.94 -52.65
CA ASN A 311 35.81 25.63 -52.11
C ASN A 311 36.57 24.74 -51.13
N VAL A 312 37.88 24.92 -51.06
CA VAL A 312 38.74 24.23 -50.08
C VAL A 312 38.68 24.99 -48.76
N ILE A 313 38.26 24.29 -47.71
CA ILE A 313 38.35 24.71 -46.32
C ILE A 313 39.74 24.34 -45.81
N GLU A 314 40.54 25.32 -45.42
CA GLU A 314 41.86 25.11 -44.83
C GLU A 314 41.77 24.58 -43.39
N PRO A 315 42.77 23.83 -42.91
CA PRO A 315 42.78 23.32 -41.54
C PRO A 315 42.69 24.47 -40.53
N SER A 316 41.79 24.33 -39.56
CA SER A 316 41.63 25.24 -38.44
C SER A 316 41.52 24.41 -37.18
N PRO A 317 42.67 24.07 -36.56
CA PRO A 317 42.72 23.25 -35.35
C PRO A 317 41.80 23.82 -34.27
N TRP A 318 41.03 22.94 -33.67
CA TRP A 318 40.11 23.24 -32.59
C TRP A 318 40.37 22.27 -31.45
N GLU A 319 40.23 22.74 -30.22
CA GLU A 319 40.43 21.98 -29.00
C GLU A 319 39.17 22.11 -28.14
N GLY A 320 38.46 21.01 -27.92
CA GLY A 320 37.22 21.04 -27.13
C GLY A 320 37.46 21.34 -25.66
N ASN A 321 38.63 20.95 -25.14
CA ASN A 321 39.02 21.23 -23.76
C ASN A 321 39.04 22.73 -23.45
N ALA A 322 39.42 23.58 -24.41
CA ALA A 322 39.38 25.03 -24.19
C ALA A 322 37.94 25.53 -23.93
N TYR A 323 36.94 24.91 -24.55
CA TYR A 323 35.53 25.21 -24.28
C TYR A 323 35.08 24.66 -22.93
N ILE A 324 35.47 23.43 -22.58
CA ILE A 324 35.14 22.81 -21.29
C ILE A 324 35.79 23.56 -20.12
N ASP A 325 37.04 24.01 -20.26
CA ASP A 325 37.72 24.81 -19.24
C ASP A 325 36.98 26.13 -18.98
N ALA A 326 36.40 26.73 -20.02
CA ALA A 326 35.57 27.94 -19.91
C ALA A 326 34.13 27.64 -19.42
N ASN A 327 33.63 26.42 -19.66
CA ASN A 327 32.29 25.96 -19.32
C ASN A 327 32.35 24.58 -18.62
N PRO A 328 32.82 24.51 -17.37
CA PRO A 328 33.07 23.25 -16.68
C PRO A 328 31.84 22.35 -16.64
N LEU A 329 32.07 21.03 -16.74
CA LEU A 329 30.99 20.05 -16.62
C LEU A 329 30.45 20.02 -15.19
N VAL A 330 29.12 20.06 -15.04
CA VAL A 330 28.43 20.09 -13.75
C VAL A 330 28.16 18.66 -13.25
N ASP A 331 28.51 18.33 -12.02
CA ASP A 331 28.04 17.09 -11.38
C ASP A 331 26.60 17.29 -10.87
N LEU A 332 25.63 16.84 -11.66
CA LEU A 332 24.21 16.97 -11.36
C LEU A 332 23.76 16.02 -10.25
N SER A 333 24.57 14.99 -9.91
CA SER A 333 24.25 14.06 -8.82
C SER A 333 24.32 14.71 -7.44
N GLN A 334 25.02 15.85 -7.31
CA GLN A 334 25.09 16.63 -6.08
C GLN A 334 23.83 17.45 -5.78
N ASN A 335 22.92 17.59 -6.75
CA ASN A 335 21.73 18.43 -6.66
C ASN A 335 20.44 17.63 -6.46
N VAL A 336 20.53 16.36 -6.08
CA VAL A 336 19.35 15.52 -5.80
C VAL A 336 18.71 16.02 -4.51
N GLU A 337 17.56 16.70 -4.63
CA GLU A 337 16.82 17.15 -3.46
C GLU A 337 16.34 15.95 -2.61
N PRO A 338 16.35 16.09 -1.27
CA PRO A 338 15.77 15.10 -0.38
C PRO A 338 14.30 14.88 -0.76
N VAL A 339 13.90 13.61 -0.84
CA VAL A 339 12.48 13.30 -1.03
C VAL A 339 11.78 13.52 0.30
N ASP A 340 10.81 14.43 0.32
CA ASP A 340 9.92 14.64 1.46
C ASP A 340 9.00 13.41 1.57
N ILE A 341 9.44 12.44 2.36
CA ILE A 341 8.64 11.27 2.72
C ILE A 341 8.04 11.60 4.07
N GLU A 342 6.70 11.74 4.10
CA GLU A 342 5.94 12.00 5.34
C GLU A 342 6.45 11.10 6.48
N GLU A 343 6.61 11.71 7.66
CA GLU A 343 7.01 11.00 8.87
C GLU A 343 6.11 9.79 9.12
N ALA A 344 6.64 8.79 9.82
CA ALA A 344 5.90 7.57 10.14
C ALA A 344 4.57 7.89 10.86
N MET A 345 3.46 7.75 10.15
CA MET A 345 2.11 8.02 10.68
C MET A 345 1.57 6.79 11.41
N LEU A 346 2.22 6.40 12.50
CA LEU A 346 1.68 5.37 13.39
C LEU A 346 0.51 5.95 14.19
N ARG A 347 -0.55 5.15 14.33
CA ARG A 347 -1.71 5.48 15.17
C ARG A 347 -1.39 5.15 16.62
N ASP A 348 -1.84 6.01 17.53
CA ASP A 348 -1.84 5.71 18.96
C ASP A 348 -2.76 4.51 19.22
N LEU A 349 -2.27 3.51 19.96
CA LEU A 349 -3.00 2.25 20.14
C LEU A 349 -4.33 2.43 20.90
N ASP A 350 -4.42 3.47 21.74
CA ASP A 350 -5.61 3.83 22.50
C ASP A 350 -6.52 4.86 21.79
N GLU A 351 -6.17 5.30 20.58
CA GLU A 351 -6.94 6.32 19.85
C GLU A 351 -8.39 5.84 19.62
N PRO A 352 -9.41 6.68 19.90
CA PRO A 352 -10.79 6.37 19.55
C PRO A 352 -10.96 6.22 18.03
N LEU A 353 -11.72 5.20 17.62
CA LEU A 353 -12.02 4.95 16.21
C LEU A 353 -12.84 6.11 15.62
N ARG A 354 -12.29 6.84 14.64
CA ARG A 354 -13.00 7.86 13.85
C ARG A 354 -13.62 7.23 12.60
N ASN A 355 -14.84 7.66 12.25
CA ASN A 355 -15.45 7.37 10.96
C ASN A 355 -14.95 8.40 9.95
N GLU A 356 -13.89 8.11 9.20
CA GLU A 356 -13.36 9.02 8.16
C GLU A 356 -13.32 8.30 6.79
N LEU A 357 -14.31 8.61 5.96
CA LEU A 357 -14.34 8.40 4.51
C LEU A 357 -14.26 9.79 3.90
N ASP A 358 -13.11 10.18 3.33
CA ASP A 358 -13.03 11.17 2.26
C ASP A 358 -11.60 11.28 1.71
N GLY A 359 -11.49 11.39 0.38
CA GLY A 359 -10.36 12.04 -0.28
C GLY A 359 -9.53 11.17 -1.22
N VAL A 360 -9.95 11.04 -2.48
CA VAL A 360 -9.02 10.85 -3.59
C VAL A 360 -9.34 11.91 -4.65
N PRO A 361 -8.45 12.90 -4.86
CA PRO A 361 -8.46 13.72 -6.06
C PRO A 361 -7.75 12.98 -7.21
N GLU A 362 -8.49 12.81 -8.30
CA GLU A 362 -8.01 12.43 -9.63
C GLU A 362 -7.34 13.64 -10.34
N ASP A 363 -6.37 13.30 -11.20
CA ASP A 363 -5.84 14.03 -12.35
C ASP A 363 -4.65 15.00 -12.20
N ILE A 364 -3.52 14.55 -12.75
CA ILE A 364 -2.50 15.39 -13.40
C ILE A 364 -2.28 14.80 -14.81
N LEU A 365 -2.61 15.58 -15.84
CA LEU A 365 -2.22 15.32 -17.24
C LEU A 365 -1.38 16.49 -17.73
N ILE A 366 -0.17 16.18 -18.21
CA ILE A 366 0.75 17.05 -18.91
C ILE A 366 0.66 16.68 -20.40
N GLU A 367 0.50 17.67 -21.28
CA GLU A 367 0.74 17.49 -22.71
C GLU A 367 1.87 18.41 -23.18
N GLU A 368 2.77 17.80 -23.94
CA GLU A 368 3.98 18.33 -24.56
C GLU A 368 3.65 19.24 -25.75
N GLU A 369 4.34 20.38 -25.88
CA GLU A 369 4.42 21.11 -27.15
C GLU A 369 5.80 20.93 -27.78
N GLY A 370 5.82 20.19 -28.90
CA GLY A 370 6.98 20.01 -29.77
C GLY A 370 7.37 21.32 -30.44
N THR A 371 8.66 21.66 -30.38
CA THR A 371 9.22 22.80 -31.10
C THR A 371 9.63 22.37 -32.51
N GLN A 372 8.99 22.95 -33.52
CA GLN A 372 9.32 22.79 -34.92
C GLN A 372 10.40 23.83 -35.30
N VAL A 373 11.56 23.39 -35.80
CA VAL A 373 12.61 24.31 -36.27
C VAL A 373 12.64 24.33 -37.80
N ASN A 374 12.41 25.52 -38.36
CA ASN A 374 12.51 25.81 -39.79
C ASN A 374 13.93 25.57 -40.31
N ALA A 375 14.03 24.80 -41.39
CA ALA A 375 15.22 24.69 -42.21
C ALA A 375 15.24 25.85 -43.22
N ASP A 376 15.89 26.95 -42.85
CA ASP A 376 16.29 27.96 -43.82
C ASP A 376 17.75 27.76 -44.24
N GLU A 377 17.91 27.85 -45.54
CA GLU A 377 19.08 27.69 -46.40
C GLU A 377 20.20 28.70 -46.09
N GLN A 378 21.42 28.22 -45.79
CA GLN A 378 22.69 28.90 -46.12
C GLN A 378 23.96 28.07 -45.80
N THR A 379 24.80 27.86 -46.82
CA THR A 379 26.28 27.70 -46.79
C THR A 379 26.87 26.99 -45.57
N ALA A 380 27.05 25.67 -45.61
CA ALA A 380 27.50 24.92 -44.45
C ALA A 380 28.96 24.47 -44.55
N ASP A 381 29.84 25.16 -43.83
CA ASP A 381 31.06 24.54 -43.27
C ASP A 381 30.59 23.48 -42.26
N TYR A 382 30.56 22.22 -42.71
CA TYR A 382 30.08 21.09 -41.92
C TYR A 382 30.83 20.95 -40.59
N LEU A 383 32.11 21.32 -40.54
CA LEU A 383 32.89 21.24 -39.31
C LEU A 383 32.52 22.36 -38.34
N ALA A 384 32.22 23.56 -38.83
CA ALA A 384 31.71 24.65 -38.00
C ALA A 384 30.33 24.31 -37.38
N LEU A 385 29.45 23.66 -38.14
CA LEU A 385 28.16 23.17 -37.61
C LEU A 385 28.36 22.10 -36.56
N ALA A 386 29.25 21.13 -36.80
CA ALA A 386 29.57 20.09 -35.83
C ALA A 386 30.08 20.68 -34.49
N LYS A 387 30.99 21.67 -34.55
CA LYS A 387 31.48 22.38 -33.36
C LYS A 387 30.34 23.06 -32.59
N LYS A 388 29.47 23.80 -33.29
CA LYS A 388 28.34 24.50 -32.67
C LYS A 388 27.36 23.53 -32.00
N LEU A 389 27.01 22.43 -32.67
CA LEU A 389 26.12 21.41 -32.12
C LEU A 389 26.76 20.73 -30.92
N TRP A 390 28.06 20.45 -30.97
CA TRP A 390 28.79 19.90 -29.82
C TRP A 390 28.75 20.86 -28.62
N GLU A 391 28.97 22.17 -28.82
CA GLU A 391 28.85 23.18 -27.76
C GLU A 391 27.41 23.23 -27.19
N GLN A 392 26.38 23.15 -28.04
CA GLN A 392 24.98 23.04 -27.61
C GLN A 392 24.72 21.77 -26.79
N GLY A 393 25.32 20.65 -27.18
CA GLY A 393 25.28 19.40 -26.43
C GLY A 393 25.89 19.53 -25.04
N VAL A 394 27.03 20.21 -24.90
CA VAL A 394 27.65 20.50 -23.59
C VAL A 394 26.73 21.34 -22.72
N ILE A 395 26.09 22.38 -23.29
CA ILE A 395 25.12 23.22 -22.57
C ILE A 395 23.91 22.41 -22.10
N ALA A 396 23.31 21.59 -22.98
CA ALA A 396 22.17 20.73 -22.65
C ALA A 396 22.54 19.71 -21.56
N ARG A 397 23.71 19.07 -21.67
CA ARG A 397 24.25 18.13 -20.67
C ARG A 397 24.41 18.78 -19.31
N ASN A 398 24.89 20.03 -19.24
CA ASN A 398 25.03 20.76 -17.98
C ASN A 398 23.69 21.21 -17.36
N LYS A 399 22.61 21.25 -18.15
CA LYS A 399 21.25 21.46 -17.65
C LYS A 399 20.56 20.17 -17.19
N GLY A 400 21.14 19.01 -17.46
CA GLY A 400 20.51 17.70 -17.23
C GLY A 400 19.57 17.25 -18.34
N GLU A 401 19.56 17.95 -19.48
CA GLU A 401 18.79 17.58 -20.67
C GLU A 401 19.56 16.51 -21.48
N PHE A 402 19.76 15.33 -20.90
CA PHE A 402 20.67 14.31 -21.46
C PHE A 402 20.26 13.81 -22.84
N ASP A 403 18.97 13.55 -23.08
CA ASP A 403 18.49 13.12 -24.39
C ASP A 403 18.77 14.16 -25.48
N ILE A 404 18.52 15.44 -25.16
CA ILE A 404 18.80 16.56 -26.06
C ILE A 404 20.32 16.68 -26.31
N ALA A 405 21.14 16.50 -25.27
CA ALA A 405 22.58 16.52 -25.41
C ALA A 405 23.10 15.38 -26.31
N LYS A 406 22.60 14.16 -26.12
CA LYS A 406 22.93 12.98 -26.94
C LYS A 406 22.56 13.25 -28.41
N ASP A 407 21.37 13.77 -28.68
CA ASP A 407 20.95 14.15 -30.05
C ASP A 407 21.87 15.21 -30.67
N TYR A 408 22.22 16.27 -29.94
CA TYR A 408 23.20 17.26 -30.42
C TYR A 408 24.57 16.63 -30.75
N PHE A 409 25.07 15.73 -29.90
CA PHE A 409 26.32 15.03 -30.17
C PHE A 409 26.23 14.09 -31.36
N GLU A 410 25.13 13.37 -31.54
CA GLU A 410 24.89 12.51 -32.70
C GLU A 410 24.78 13.31 -34.00
N GLN A 411 24.07 14.45 -33.98
CA GLN A 411 24.01 15.36 -35.12
C GLN A 411 25.40 15.92 -35.44
N ALA A 412 26.15 16.38 -34.44
CA ALA A 412 27.54 16.83 -34.61
C ALA A 412 28.39 15.71 -35.24
N ASN A 413 28.26 14.49 -34.75
CA ASN A 413 28.94 13.31 -35.27
C ASN A 413 28.59 13.03 -36.75
N ALA A 414 27.33 13.19 -37.13
CA ALA A 414 26.87 13.07 -38.51
C ALA A 414 27.50 14.14 -39.42
N TYR A 415 27.58 15.39 -38.96
CA TYR A 415 28.28 16.43 -39.70
C TYR A 415 29.78 16.17 -39.84
N VAL A 416 30.43 15.62 -38.81
CA VAL A 416 31.83 15.17 -38.91
C VAL A 416 31.97 14.05 -39.94
N ASN A 417 31.07 13.07 -40.00
CA ASN A 417 31.09 12.02 -41.04
C ASN A 417 31.01 12.63 -42.45
N ILE A 418 30.14 13.63 -42.64
CA ILE A 418 30.01 14.32 -43.94
C ILE A 418 31.31 15.07 -44.25
N PHE A 419 31.89 15.80 -43.29
CA PHE A 419 33.16 16.49 -43.47
C PHE A 419 34.29 15.52 -43.83
N GLU A 420 34.42 14.41 -43.09
CA GLU A 420 35.42 13.37 -43.34
C GLU A 420 35.29 12.73 -44.74
N SER A 421 34.07 12.61 -45.25
CA SER A 421 33.82 12.11 -46.61
C SER A 421 34.29 13.09 -47.71
N ASN A 422 34.41 14.38 -47.38
CA ASN A 422 34.79 15.48 -48.28
C ASN A 422 36.23 15.97 -48.05
N LEU A 423 37.06 15.21 -47.34
CA LEU A 423 38.46 15.57 -47.11
C LEU A 423 39.25 15.74 -48.41
N VAL A 424 40.14 16.71 -48.39
CA VAL A 424 41.07 17.02 -49.49
C VAL A 424 42.47 16.63 -49.04
N SER A 425 43.07 15.65 -49.72
CA SER A 425 44.45 15.26 -49.40
C SER A 425 45.46 16.20 -50.03
N ARG A 426 45.19 16.68 -51.25
CA ARG A 426 46.05 17.61 -52.00
C ARG A 426 45.30 18.17 -53.20
N THR A 427 45.83 19.22 -53.80
CA THR A 427 45.40 19.69 -55.13
C THR A 427 46.43 19.28 -56.18
N TYR A 428 45.98 19.07 -57.42
CA TYR A 428 46.79 18.72 -58.57
C TYR A 428 46.46 19.65 -59.72
N THR A 429 47.40 20.49 -60.15
CA THR A 429 47.24 21.30 -61.34
C THR A 429 47.47 20.43 -62.58
N VAL A 430 46.46 20.31 -63.45
CA VAL A 430 46.56 19.57 -64.72
C VAL A 430 47.63 20.20 -65.59
N VAL A 431 48.60 19.40 -66.05
CA VAL A 431 49.71 19.87 -66.87
C VAL A 431 49.58 19.30 -68.27
N TYR A 432 49.72 20.16 -69.28
CA TYR A 432 49.87 19.70 -70.66
C TYR A 432 51.23 19.01 -70.83
N ARG A 433 51.23 17.79 -71.37
CA ARG A 433 52.45 17.06 -71.73
C ARG A 433 52.31 16.52 -73.16
N GLU A 434 53.33 16.72 -73.97
CA GLU A 434 53.38 16.28 -75.38
C GLU A 434 53.34 14.75 -75.51
N VAL A 435 53.89 14.03 -74.52
CA VAL A 435 53.79 12.58 -74.35
C VAL A 435 53.21 12.30 -72.97
N ALA A 436 52.23 11.39 -72.89
CA ALA A 436 51.49 11.09 -71.65
C ALA A 436 50.76 12.30 -71.06
N THR A 437 49.97 13.00 -71.88
CA THR A 437 49.08 14.10 -71.47
C THR A 437 48.21 13.71 -70.27
N ASP A 438 48.08 14.60 -69.28
CA ASP A 438 47.27 14.31 -68.09
C ASP A 438 45.81 14.04 -68.47
N CYS A 439 45.29 12.94 -67.95
CA CYS A 439 43.86 12.61 -67.91
C CYS A 439 43.56 12.03 -66.52
N LEU A 440 42.30 11.97 -66.11
CA LEU A 440 41.96 11.52 -64.74
C LEU A 440 42.55 10.15 -64.39
N TRP A 441 42.62 9.23 -65.37
CA TRP A 441 43.26 7.92 -65.24
C TRP A 441 44.76 8.01 -64.91
N ARG A 442 45.52 8.82 -65.67
CA ARG A 442 46.96 9.01 -65.45
C ARG A 442 47.25 9.79 -64.18
N ILE A 443 46.39 10.73 -63.81
CA ILE A 443 46.53 11.46 -62.55
C ILE A 443 46.35 10.49 -61.38
N ALA A 444 45.38 9.56 -61.44
CA ALA A 444 45.18 8.54 -60.41
C ALA A 444 46.31 7.49 -60.34
N GLU A 445 46.90 7.14 -61.48
CA GLU A 445 48.03 6.19 -61.59
C GLU A 445 49.30 6.67 -60.88
N ARG A 446 49.49 7.98 -60.74
CA ARG A 446 50.68 8.55 -60.10
C ARG A 446 50.88 7.98 -58.70
N VAL A 447 52.11 7.55 -58.42
CA VAL A 447 52.54 6.98 -57.12
C VAL A 447 52.28 7.96 -55.99
N GLU A 448 52.36 9.27 -56.26
CA GLU A 448 52.09 10.34 -55.31
C GLU A 448 50.58 10.54 -55.06
N ILE A 449 49.69 10.15 -55.98
CA ILE A 449 48.23 10.36 -55.89
C ILE A 449 47.55 9.11 -55.28
N PHE A 450 47.20 8.10 -56.07
CA PHE A 450 46.58 6.86 -55.58
C PHE A 450 47.41 5.61 -55.85
N ASP A 451 48.45 5.69 -56.69
CA ASP A 451 49.18 4.50 -57.21
C ASP A 451 48.22 3.45 -57.82
N ASN A 452 47.06 3.90 -58.28
CA ASN A 452 46.01 3.03 -58.81
C ASN A 452 45.19 3.80 -59.85
N PRO A 453 45.38 3.52 -61.15
CA PRO A 453 44.67 4.21 -62.21
C PRO A 453 43.15 4.08 -62.12
N PHE A 454 42.61 2.98 -61.56
CA PHE A 454 41.17 2.75 -61.41
C PHE A 454 40.50 3.68 -60.40
N MET A 455 41.27 4.48 -59.64
CA MET A 455 40.75 5.48 -58.70
C MET A 455 40.36 6.80 -59.36
N TRP A 456 40.55 6.94 -60.68
CA TRP A 456 40.13 8.13 -61.43
C TRP A 456 38.67 8.58 -61.21
N PRO A 457 37.67 7.69 -61.00
CA PRO A 457 36.31 8.13 -60.72
C PRO A 457 36.20 8.85 -59.38
N LYS A 458 37.09 8.58 -58.42
CA LYS A 458 37.16 9.28 -57.12
C LYS A 458 37.57 10.74 -57.32
N ILE A 459 38.57 10.99 -58.17
CA ILE A 459 38.97 12.34 -58.58
C ILE A 459 37.83 13.04 -59.32
N TRP A 460 37.20 12.36 -60.29
CA TRP A 460 36.09 12.96 -61.04
C TRP A 460 34.94 13.37 -60.12
N ARG A 461 34.50 12.48 -59.23
CA ARG A 461 33.37 12.72 -58.31
C ARG A 461 33.60 13.94 -57.42
N ALA A 462 34.82 14.13 -56.92
CA ALA A 462 35.21 15.26 -56.09
C ALA A 462 35.30 16.59 -56.87
N ASN A 463 35.44 16.54 -58.20
CA ASN A 463 35.64 17.72 -59.04
C ASN A 463 34.49 17.96 -60.01
N ARG A 464 33.29 17.40 -59.78
CA ARG A 464 32.16 17.47 -60.75
C ARG A 464 31.73 18.89 -61.13
N LYS A 465 32.02 19.89 -60.29
CA LYS A 465 31.78 21.30 -60.59
C LYS A 465 32.75 21.87 -61.62
N ILE A 466 33.99 21.39 -61.60
CA ILE A 466 35.08 21.81 -62.50
C ILE A 466 35.09 20.94 -63.77
N ILE A 467 34.81 19.64 -63.61
CA ILE A 467 34.85 18.63 -64.67
C ILE A 467 33.44 18.09 -64.91
N GLN A 468 32.73 18.73 -65.83
CA GLN A 468 31.39 18.30 -66.26
C GLN A 468 31.45 17.01 -67.09
N ASN A 469 32.46 16.88 -67.95
CA ASN A 469 32.71 15.67 -68.73
C ASN A 469 34.00 14.99 -68.23
N PRO A 470 33.93 13.76 -67.67
CA PRO A 470 35.10 13.05 -67.14
C PRO A 470 36.21 12.80 -68.19
N ASP A 471 35.87 12.80 -69.47
CA ASP A 471 36.83 12.59 -70.57
C ASP A 471 37.62 13.86 -70.94
N LEU A 472 37.25 15.02 -70.39
CA LEU A 472 37.83 16.32 -70.75
C LEU A 472 38.38 17.03 -69.50
N VAL A 473 39.71 17.06 -69.39
CA VAL A 473 40.45 17.90 -68.43
C VAL A 473 41.39 18.84 -69.19
N TYR A 474 41.49 20.08 -68.74
CA TYR A 474 42.24 21.14 -69.40
C TYR A 474 43.49 21.54 -68.60
N PRO A 475 44.64 21.78 -69.26
CA PRO A 475 45.83 22.29 -68.61
C PRO A 475 45.55 23.58 -67.81
N GLY A 476 46.12 23.67 -66.60
CA GLY A 476 45.90 24.77 -65.67
C GLY A 476 44.69 24.59 -64.73
N GLN A 477 43.82 23.60 -64.97
CA GLN A 477 42.77 23.26 -64.00
C GLN A 477 43.40 22.74 -62.71
N VAL A 478 42.99 23.28 -61.57
CA VAL A 478 43.39 22.78 -60.26
C VAL A 478 42.35 21.76 -59.81
N LEU A 479 42.73 20.49 -59.81
CA LEU A 479 41.88 19.38 -59.40
C LEU A 479 42.13 19.01 -57.95
N ILE A 480 41.06 18.69 -57.26
CA ILE A 480 41.08 18.27 -55.87
C ILE A 480 41.28 16.76 -55.82
N ILE A 481 42.25 16.31 -55.05
CA ILE A 481 42.57 14.90 -54.87
C ILE A 481 42.08 14.47 -53.48
N PRO A 482 41.05 13.62 -53.41
CA PRO A 482 40.59 13.03 -52.14
C PRO A 482 41.69 12.19 -51.47
N PRO A 483 41.62 11.94 -50.15
CA PRO A 483 42.53 11.01 -49.46
C PRO A 483 42.47 9.60 -50.08
N ARG A 484 43.57 8.86 -49.96
CA ARG A 484 43.74 7.51 -50.52
C ARG A 484 42.60 6.58 -50.16
#